data_AF-A0A2D5N5Q3-F1
#
_entry.id   AF-A0A2D5N5Q3-F1
#
_cell.length_a   1.000
_cell.length_b   1.000
_cell.length_c   1.000
_cell.angle_alpha   90.00
_cell.angle_beta   90.00
_cell.angle_gamma   90.00
#
_symmetry.space_group_name_H-M   'P 1'
#
loop_
_entity.id
_entity.type
_entity.pdbx_description
1 polymer ?
#
loop_
_entity_poly.entity_id
_entity_poly.type
_entity_poly.pdbx_seq_one_letter_code
_entity_poly.pdbx_strand_id
1 'polypeptide(L)' 'LQFDRETEKPYVEIQVADQKFERRDIEIGLSDGVNVEVLSGLTEGVQIKVWNKTEPIKKGDEEDKGGFLDD' A
#
# COMPACT_ATOMS: atom_id res chain seq x y z
N LEU A 1 -0.79 -3.60 -5.53
CA LEU A 1 -1.76 -4.08 -6.51
C LEU A 1 -0.99 -4.61 -7.71
N GLN A 2 -1.36 -5.77 -8.23
CA GLN A 2 -0.75 -6.37 -9.42
C GLN A 2 -1.86 -6.64 -10.45
N PHE A 3 -1.48 -6.75 -11.72
CA PHE A 3 -2.39 -7.08 -12.81
C PHE A 3 -1.92 -8.34 -13.49
N ASP A 4 -2.87 -9.23 -13.76
CA ASP A 4 -2.61 -10.46 -14.50
C ASP A 4 -2.26 -10.11 -15.95
N ARG A 5 -1.20 -10.72 -16.47
CA ARG A 5 -0.72 -10.39 -17.83
C ARG A 5 -1.57 -11.00 -18.93
N GLU A 6 -2.33 -12.04 -18.63
CA GLU A 6 -3.14 -12.76 -19.62
C GLU A 6 -4.59 -12.27 -19.59
N THR A 7 -5.12 -12.05 -18.40
CA THR A 7 -6.53 -11.69 -18.20
C THR A 7 -6.75 -10.22 -17.90
N GLU A 8 -5.67 -9.44 -17.72
CA GLU A 8 -5.70 -8.02 -17.31
C GLU A 8 -6.46 -7.78 -16.00
N LYS A 9 -6.72 -8.85 -15.24
CA LYS A 9 -7.49 -8.78 -14.00
C LYS A 9 -6.61 -8.30 -12.84
N PRO A 10 -7.11 -7.38 -12.00
CA PRO A 10 -6.43 -6.96 -10.80
C PRO A 10 -6.44 -8.09 -9.77
N TYR A 11 -5.28 -8.34 -9.17
CA TYR A 11 -5.13 -9.30 -8.09
C TYR A 11 -4.19 -8.78 -7.01
N VAL A 12 -4.35 -9.33 -5.81
CA VAL A 12 -3.46 -9.09 -4.69
C VAL A 12 -3.06 -10.40 -4.03
N GLU A 13 -1.99 -10.37 -3.26
CA GLU A 13 -1.54 -11.51 -2.46
C GLU A 13 -1.90 -11.26 -1.00
N ILE A 14 -2.78 -12.09 -0.45
CA ILE A 14 -3.17 -12.03 0.95
C ILE A 14 -2.33 -13.01 1.76
N GLN A 15 -1.89 -12.61 2.96
CA GLN A 15 -1.19 -13.48 3.88
C GLN A 15 -2.21 -14.41 4.56
N VAL A 16 -2.07 -15.71 4.32
CA VAL A 16 -2.93 -16.75 4.91
C VAL A 16 -2.24 -17.49 6.04
N ALA A 17 -0.90 -17.48 6.09
CA ALA A 17 -0.11 -18.00 7.21
C ALA A 17 1.26 -17.31 7.28
N ASP A 18 2.09 -17.71 8.24
CA ASP A 18 3.48 -17.23 8.34
C ASP A 18 4.23 -17.49 7.03
N GLN A 19 4.63 -16.40 6.36
CA GLN A 19 5.30 -16.40 5.05
C GLN A 19 4.54 -17.12 3.91
N LYS A 20 3.24 -17.42 4.08
CA LYS A 20 2.39 -17.96 3.00
C LYS A 20 1.42 -16.90 2.53
N PHE A 21 1.44 -16.69 1.21
CA PHE A 21 0.57 -15.75 0.54
C PHE A 21 -0.28 -16.48 -0.50
N GLU A 22 -1.56 -16.13 -0.56
CA GLU A 22 -2.51 -16.63 -1.54
C GLU A 22 -2.88 -15.49 -2.48
N ARG A 23 -2.80 -15.77 -3.79
CA ARG A 23 -3.30 -14.86 -4.81
C ARG A 23 -4.82 -14.85 -4.74
N ARG A 24 -5.38 -13.66 -4.57
CA ARG A 24 -6.81 -13.44 -4.62
C ARG A 24 -7.12 -12.39 -5.68
N ASP A 25 -7.93 -12.77 -6.66
CA ASP A 25 -8.45 -11.85 -7.66
C ASP A 25 -9.47 -10.92 -7.00
N ILE A 26 -9.35 -9.63 -7.28
CA ILE A 26 -10.17 -8.60 -6.65
C ILE A 26 -10.80 -7.74 -7.72
N GLU A 27 -11.99 -7.23 -7.43
CA GLU A 27 -12.65 -6.26 -8.28
C GLU A 27 -12.36 -4.87 -7.74
N ILE A 28 -11.71 -4.05 -8.57
CA ILE A 28 -11.45 -2.64 -8.27
C ILE A 28 -12.32 -1.76 -9.16
N GLY A 29 -12.72 -0.63 -8.61
CA GLY A 29 -13.48 0.39 -9.30
C GLY A 29 -12.59 1.56 -9.69
N LEU A 30 -12.96 2.73 -9.18
CA LEU A 30 -12.27 3.98 -9.47
C LEU A 30 -10.92 4.07 -8.76
N SER A 31 -9.93 4.61 -9.44
CA SER A 31 -8.63 4.94 -8.84
C SER A 31 -8.22 6.35 -9.23
N ASP A 32 -7.73 7.11 -8.26
CA ASP A 32 -7.29 8.51 -8.45
C ASP A 32 -5.78 8.59 -8.73
N GLY A 33 -5.15 7.48 -9.14
CA GLY A 33 -3.70 7.37 -9.32
C GLY A 33 -2.89 7.20 -8.03
N VAL A 34 -3.48 7.52 -6.86
CA VAL A 34 -2.88 7.29 -5.53
C VAL A 34 -3.59 6.18 -4.77
N ASN A 35 -4.92 6.24 -4.72
CA ASN A 35 -5.76 5.25 -4.06
C ASN A 35 -6.72 4.60 -5.07
N VAL A 36 -7.14 3.37 -4.77
CA VAL A 36 -8.08 2.59 -5.57
C VAL A 36 -9.20 2.08 -4.69
N GLU A 37 -10.43 2.13 -5.21
CA GLU A 37 -11.61 1.56 -4.58
C GLU A 37 -11.69 0.05 -4.86
N VAL A 38 -11.91 -0.75 -3.83
CA VAL A 38 -12.15 -2.19 -3.94
C VAL A 38 -13.65 -2.43 -3.87
N LEU A 39 -14.22 -2.93 -4.96
CA LEU A 39 -15.65 -3.25 -5.05
C LEU A 39 -15.95 -4.61 -4.41
N SER A 40 -15.08 -5.61 -4.64
CA SER A 40 -15.26 -6.95 -4.09
C SER A 40 -13.98 -7.78 -4.12
N GLY A 41 -13.98 -8.91 -3.41
CA GLY A 41 -12.87 -9.86 -3.35
C GLY A 41 -11.94 -9.69 -2.16
N LEU A 42 -12.05 -8.64 -1.36
CA LEU A 42 -11.31 -8.52 -0.09
C LEU A 42 -12.27 -8.41 1.09
N THR A 43 -11.77 -8.83 2.24
CA THR A 43 -12.51 -8.78 3.50
C THR A 43 -11.75 -7.89 4.46
N GLU A 44 -12.47 -7.13 5.28
CA GLU A 44 -11.85 -6.30 6.30
C GLU A 44 -11.01 -7.17 7.25
N GLY A 45 -9.76 -6.77 7.48
CA GLY A 45 -8.82 -7.50 8.34
C GLY A 45 -7.86 -8.46 7.64
N VAL A 46 -7.92 -8.63 6.31
CA VAL A 46 -6.92 -9.41 5.59
C VAL A 46 -5.60 -8.64 5.45
N GLN A 47 -4.48 -9.30 5.75
CA GLN A 47 -3.16 -8.72 5.53
C GLN A 47 -2.76 -8.91 4.07
N ILE A 48 -2.57 -7.83 3.33
CA ILE A 48 -2.15 -7.87 1.93
C ILE A 48 -0.65 -7.61 1.83
N LYS A 49 0.02 -8.34 0.96
CA LYS A 49 1.43 -8.11 0.64
C LYS A 49 1.58 -6.81 -0.14
N VAL A 50 2.19 -5.82 0.50
CA VAL A 50 2.48 -4.52 -0.11
C VAL A 50 3.85 -4.58 -0.78
N TRP A 51 3.84 -4.65 -2.10
CA TRP A 51 5.06 -4.71 -2.93
C TRP A 51 5.66 -3.33 -3.20
N ASN A 52 4.82 -2.28 -3.28
CA ASN A 52 5.25 -0.90 -3.34
C ASN A 52 5.23 -0.28 -1.93
N LYS A 53 6.29 -0.51 -1.15
CA LYS A 53 6.64 0.46 -0.11
C LYS A 53 7.34 1.62 -0.80
N THR A 54 6.60 2.51 -1.46
CA THR A 54 7.11 3.88 -1.55
C THR A 54 6.86 4.45 -0.17
N GLU A 55 7.87 4.37 0.70
CA GLU A 55 7.86 5.11 1.94
C GLU A 55 7.42 6.55 1.59
N PRO A 56 6.29 7.07 2.10
CA PRO A 56 6.23 8.49 2.28
C PRO A 56 7.32 8.74 3.33
N ILE A 57 8.51 9.13 2.87
CA ILE A 57 9.48 9.78 3.73
C ILE A 57 8.75 11.06 4.14
N LYS A 58 7.99 10.97 5.23
CA LYS A 58 7.26 12.08 5.81
C LYS A 58 8.34 12.97 6.38
N LYS A 59 8.75 13.95 5.58
CA LYS A 59 9.62 15.04 5.99
C LYS A 59 8.77 15.97 6.89
N GLY A 60 9.23 16.19 8.13
CA GLY A 60 8.63 17.09 9.15
C GLY A 60 7.75 16.33 10.15
N ASP A 61 7.93 16.43 11.47
CA ASP A 61 8.26 17.62 12.27
C ASP A 61 8.89 17.21 13.62
N GLU A 62 9.92 17.94 14.07
CA GLU A 62 9.91 18.60 15.38
C GLU A 62 10.77 19.88 15.27
N GLU A 63 10.10 21.01 15.49
CA GLU A 63 10.65 22.36 15.57
C GLU A 63 11.45 22.58 16.87
N ASP A 64 12.28 23.64 16.83
CA ASP A 64 12.36 24.69 17.87
C ASP A 64 13.64 24.79 18.74
N LYS A 65 14.31 25.95 18.53
CA LYS A 65 15.16 26.77 19.43
C LYS A 65 16.66 26.48 19.60
N GLY A 66 17.42 27.44 19.09
CA GLY A 66 18.26 28.28 19.96
C GLY A 66 19.76 27.95 19.94
N GLY A 67 20.51 28.78 19.22
CA GLY A 67 21.97 28.72 19.23
C GLY A 67 22.58 29.89 18.48
N PHE A 68 22.22 31.10 18.88
CA PHE A 68 23.06 32.28 18.70
C PHE A 68 24.42 31.98 19.35
N LEU A 69 25.53 32.24 18.67
CA LEU A 69 26.80 32.64 19.27
C LEU A 69 27.75 33.10 18.16
N ASP A 70 27.77 34.42 17.99
CA ASP A 70 28.93 35.18 17.54
C ASP A 70 30.18 34.80 18.36
N ASP A 71 31.27 34.47 17.67
CA ASP A 71 32.62 35.00 17.93
C ASP A 71 33.45 34.92 16.64
#